data_AF-X1J3I1-F1
#
_entry.id   AF-X1J3I1-F1
#
_cell.length_a   1.000
_cell.length_b   1.000
_cell.length_c   1.000
_cell.angle_alpha   90.00
_cell.angle_beta   90.00
_cell.angle_gamma   90.00
#
_symmetry.space_group_name_H-M   'P 1'
#
loop_
_entity.id
_entity.type
_entity.pdbx_description
1 polymer ?
#
loop_
_entity_poly.entity_id
_entity_poly.type
_entity_poly.pdbx_seq_one_letter_code
_entity_poly.pdbx_strand_id
1 'polypeptide(L)'
;MTEHTVNARWENREGILSLSGVDGSTYVPSALEIFQAEFREKYRIKNYVIYKPSDEIEEISFSSFPLKLSAKISINQDESDSVFFLAIFGENDSQKIKIENPLTRKIDYSIIDRVWYPYERGSLEEIHRIFKENSIPEGGELTLKQYFILRKNPSDIIPFLLQDDINKIHSVLKPVQTPSSFVGQLYPYQDDGFKWLMMINREEIGCILADEMGLGKTIQVICLIANNIEENKRPSLVV
;
A
#
# COMPACT_ATOMS: atom_id res chain seq x y z
N MET A 1 -2.94 -45.87 -5.99
CA MET A 1 -3.44 -45.23 -4.76
C MET A 1 -4.74 -44.55 -5.13
N THR A 2 -5.87 -45.04 -4.65
CA THR A 2 -7.20 -44.44 -4.88
C THR A 2 -7.29 -43.14 -4.10
N GLU A 3 -7.38 -41.99 -4.77
CA GLU A 3 -7.61 -40.71 -4.11
C GLU A 3 -8.96 -40.75 -3.39
N HIS A 4 -8.95 -40.68 -2.07
CA HIS A 4 -10.18 -40.56 -1.27
C HIS A 4 -10.83 -39.21 -1.55
N THR A 5 -12.03 -39.22 -2.15
CA THR A 5 -12.83 -38.03 -2.40
C THR A 5 -13.74 -37.72 -1.22
N VAL A 6 -13.94 -36.45 -0.91
CA VAL A 6 -14.75 -35.96 0.22
C VAL A 6 -15.81 -35.01 -0.32
N ASN A 7 -17.08 -35.21 0.02
CA ASN A 7 -18.13 -34.23 -0.30
C ASN A 7 -17.95 -33.01 0.60
N ALA A 8 -17.97 -31.80 0.03
CA ALA A 8 -17.89 -30.56 0.78
C ALA A 8 -19.02 -29.59 0.43
N ARG A 9 -19.29 -28.69 1.36
CA ARG A 9 -20.21 -27.57 1.20
C ARG A 9 -19.48 -26.24 1.26
N TRP A 10 -19.99 -25.27 0.54
CA TRP A 10 -19.54 -23.89 0.61
C TRP A 10 -20.00 -23.21 1.90
N GLU A 11 -19.09 -22.45 2.50
CA GLU A 11 -19.35 -21.57 3.63
C GLU A 11 -18.75 -20.19 3.36
N ASN A 12 -19.43 -19.13 3.78
CA ASN A 12 -18.90 -17.78 3.82
C ASN A 12 -18.68 -17.36 5.28
N ARG A 13 -17.43 -17.06 5.64
CA ARG A 13 -17.09 -16.51 6.96
C ARG A 13 -16.35 -15.19 6.78
N GLU A 14 -17.00 -14.10 7.18
CA GLU A 14 -16.42 -12.73 7.13
C GLU A 14 -15.87 -12.32 5.74
N GLY A 15 -16.52 -12.78 4.67
CA GLY A 15 -16.13 -12.48 3.29
C GLY A 15 -15.05 -13.42 2.72
N ILE A 16 -14.77 -14.53 3.39
CA ILE A 16 -13.89 -15.60 2.92
C ILE A 16 -14.75 -16.82 2.62
N LEU A 17 -14.71 -17.28 1.36
CA LEU A 17 -15.32 -18.52 0.93
C LEU A 17 -14.41 -19.70 1.25
N SER A 18 -14.97 -20.70 1.93
CA SER A 18 -14.30 -21.93 2.29
C SER A 18 -15.16 -23.15 1.97
N LEU A 19 -14.51 -24.29 1.75
CA LEU A 19 -15.12 -25.60 1.66
C LEU A 19 -15.00 -26.32 3.00
N SER A 20 -16.12 -26.86 3.49
CA SER A 20 -16.17 -27.73 4.67
C SER A 20 -16.54 -29.15 4.24
N GLY A 21 -15.61 -30.08 4.41
CA GLY A 21 -15.80 -31.50 4.15
C GLY A 21 -16.66 -32.18 5.21
N VAL A 22 -17.38 -33.23 4.82
CA VAL A 22 -18.15 -34.07 5.76
C VAL A 22 -17.29 -34.79 6.81
N ASP A 23 -15.99 -34.87 6.58
CA ASP A 23 -14.98 -35.41 7.49
C ASP A 23 -14.39 -34.35 8.45
N GLY A 24 -14.88 -33.11 8.39
CA GLY A 24 -14.41 -31.97 9.20
C GLY A 24 -13.19 -31.25 8.61
N SER A 25 -12.69 -31.65 7.45
CA SER A 25 -11.61 -30.93 6.75
C SER A 25 -12.10 -29.59 6.19
N THR A 26 -11.20 -28.60 6.13
CA THR A 26 -11.52 -27.28 5.55
C THR A 26 -10.49 -26.87 4.51
N TYR A 27 -10.94 -26.09 3.52
CA TYR A 27 -10.08 -25.55 2.48
C TYR A 27 -10.56 -24.17 2.03
N VAL A 28 -9.66 -23.22 1.85
CA VAL A 28 -9.96 -21.91 1.25
C VAL A 28 -9.52 -21.95 -0.21
N PRO A 29 -10.45 -21.97 -1.18
CA PRO A 29 -10.09 -22.02 -2.59
C PRO A 29 -9.58 -20.67 -3.11
N SER A 30 -8.74 -20.72 -4.13
CA SER A 30 -8.34 -19.55 -4.92
C SER A 30 -9.50 -19.02 -5.76
N ALA A 31 -9.39 -17.77 -6.21
CA ALA A 31 -10.38 -17.15 -7.07
C ALA A 31 -10.55 -17.91 -8.39
N LEU A 32 -9.46 -18.47 -8.92
CA LEU A 32 -9.52 -19.32 -10.10
C LEU A 32 -10.32 -20.60 -9.86
N GLU A 33 -10.17 -21.24 -8.70
CA GLU A 33 -10.93 -22.44 -8.35
C GLU A 33 -12.43 -22.13 -8.18
N ILE A 34 -12.77 -21.04 -7.49
CA ILE A 34 -14.16 -20.56 -7.33
C ILE A 34 -14.77 -20.24 -8.70
N PHE A 35 -14.05 -19.48 -9.53
CA PHE A 35 -14.50 -19.12 -10.88
C PHE A 35 -14.76 -20.36 -11.75
N GLN A 36 -13.90 -21.38 -11.66
CA GLN A 36 -14.09 -22.63 -12.40
C GLN A 36 -15.31 -23.42 -11.91
N ALA A 37 -15.55 -23.44 -10.60
CA ALA A 37 -16.72 -24.09 -10.02
C ALA A 37 -18.02 -23.38 -10.42
N GLU A 38 -18.01 -22.04 -10.42
CA GLU A 38 -19.18 -21.22 -10.72
C GLU A 38 -19.50 -21.14 -12.23
N PHE A 39 -18.50 -20.93 -13.09
CA PHE A 39 -18.73 -20.58 -14.49
C PHE A 39 -18.29 -21.66 -15.50
N ARG A 40 -17.61 -22.72 -15.05
CA ARG A 40 -17.00 -23.74 -15.94
C ARG A 40 -17.35 -25.18 -15.57
N GLU A 41 -18.40 -25.38 -14.77
CA GLU A 41 -18.92 -26.70 -14.39
C GLU A 41 -17.86 -27.64 -13.77
N LYS A 42 -16.89 -27.06 -13.03
CA LYS A 42 -15.84 -27.84 -12.38
C LYS A 42 -16.22 -28.19 -10.95
N TYR A 43 -16.86 -29.33 -10.78
CA TYR A 43 -17.39 -29.81 -9.49
C TYR A 43 -16.36 -30.54 -8.60
N ARG A 44 -15.06 -30.31 -8.86
CA ARG A 44 -13.98 -30.90 -8.08
C ARG A 44 -12.84 -29.91 -7.86
N ILE A 45 -12.53 -29.67 -6.59
CA ILE A 45 -11.41 -28.86 -6.13
C ILE A 45 -10.55 -29.75 -5.23
N LYS A 46 -9.33 -30.09 -5.68
CA LYS A 46 -8.49 -31.09 -5.03
C LYS A 46 -9.23 -32.44 -4.83
N ASN A 47 -9.35 -32.91 -3.58
CA ASN A 47 -10.10 -34.10 -3.20
C ASN A 47 -11.58 -33.81 -2.86
N TYR A 48 -12.01 -32.55 -2.89
CA TYR A 48 -13.38 -32.16 -2.59
C TYR A 48 -14.28 -32.27 -3.82
N VAL A 49 -15.42 -32.94 -3.66
CA VAL A 49 -16.55 -32.90 -4.58
C VAL A 49 -17.51 -31.83 -4.08
N ILE A 50 -17.86 -30.90 -4.95
CA ILE A 50 -18.59 -29.68 -4.60
C ILE A 50 -19.76 -29.45 -5.54
N TYR A 51 -20.75 -28.69 -5.08
CA TYR A 51 -21.75 -28.09 -5.95
C TYR A 51 -21.31 -26.70 -6.39
N LYS A 52 -22.11 -26.11 -7.28
CA LYS A 52 -21.91 -24.75 -7.73
C LYS A 52 -22.07 -23.78 -6.53
N PRO A 53 -21.13 -22.83 -6.30
CA PRO A 53 -21.20 -21.90 -5.19
C PRO A 53 -22.53 -21.15 -5.08
N SER A 54 -23.08 -20.66 -6.20
CA SER A 54 -24.36 -19.94 -6.23
C SER A 54 -25.56 -20.75 -5.76
N ASP A 55 -25.47 -22.08 -5.82
CA ASP A 55 -26.58 -22.97 -5.46
C ASP A 55 -26.60 -23.27 -3.95
N GLU A 56 -25.48 -23.06 -3.26
CA GLU A 56 -25.36 -23.28 -1.81
C GLU A 56 -25.31 -21.97 -1.01
N ILE A 57 -24.84 -20.87 -1.60
CA ILE A 57 -24.76 -19.56 -0.95
C ILE A 57 -25.68 -18.56 -1.66
N GLU A 58 -26.97 -18.60 -1.33
CA GLU A 58 -28.00 -17.73 -1.95
C GLU A 58 -27.75 -16.23 -1.71
N GLU A 59 -27.01 -15.88 -0.67
CA GLU A 59 -26.75 -14.50 -0.26
C GLU A 59 -25.71 -13.80 -1.13
N ILE A 60 -24.95 -14.54 -1.96
CA ILE A 60 -23.82 -14.02 -2.73
C ILE A 60 -24.05 -14.28 -4.20
N SER A 61 -23.89 -13.23 -5.00
CA SER A 61 -23.80 -13.32 -6.45
C SER A 61 -22.34 -13.37 -6.89
N PHE A 62 -22.07 -13.90 -8.07
CA PHE A 62 -20.71 -14.07 -8.57
C PHE A 62 -20.52 -13.29 -9.87
N SER A 63 -19.49 -12.45 -9.91
CA SER A 63 -19.08 -11.75 -11.11
C SER A 63 -18.00 -12.54 -11.85
N SER A 64 -18.16 -12.67 -13.18
CA SER A 64 -17.11 -13.18 -14.05
C SER A 64 -16.09 -12.11 -14.47
N PHE A 65 -16.35 -10.84 -14.14
CA PHE A 65 -15.47 -9.72 -14.47
C PHE A 65 -14.56 -9.41 -13.27
N PRO A 66 -13.24 -9.48 -13.44
CA PRO A 66 -12.30 -9.23 -12.36
C PRO A 66 -12.23 -7.75 -11.98
N LEU A 67 -11.92 -7.48 -10.71
CA LEU A 67 -11.55 -6.15 -10.24
C LEU A 67 -10.14 -5.81 -10.69
N LYS A 68 -10.01 -4.62 -11.28
CA LYS A 68 -8.72 -3.99 -11.55
C LYS A 68 -8.20 -3.39 -10.26
N LEU A 69 -7.02 -3.82 -9.84
CA LEU A 69 -6.39 -3.28 -8.63
C LEU A 69 -5.57 -2.04 -8.96
N SER A 70 -5.66 -1.03 -8.11
CA SER A 70 -4.81 0.17 -8.15
C SER A 70 -4.29 0.51 -6.76
N ALA A 71 -3.11 1.13 -6.71
CA ALA A 71 -2.53 1.64 -5.48
C ALA A 71 -2.70 3.17 -5.44
N LYS A 72 -3.43 3.66 -4.45
CA LYS A 72 -3.58 5.09 -4.22
C LYS A 72 -2.69 5.53 -3.09
N ILE A 73 -1.97 6.63 -3.31
CA ILE A 73 -1.10 7.25 -2.34
C ILE A 73 -1.75 8.57 -1.92
N SER A 74 -1.89 8.78 -0.62
CA SER A 74 -2.33 10.03 -0.03
C SER A 74 -1.30 10.55 0.97
N ILE A 75 -1.27 11.86 1.22
CA ILE A 75 -0.44 12.44 2.26
C ILE A 75 -0.98 12.00 3.62
N ASN A 76 -0.10 11.53 4.49
CA ASN A 76 -0.43 11.15 5.86
C ASN A 76 -0.52 12.42 6.72
N GLN A 77 -1.66 12.60 7.39
CA GLN A 77 -1.88 13.75 8.28
C GLN A 77 -1.38 13.50 9.71
N ASP A 78 -1.06 12.25 10.03
CA ASP A 78 -0.50 11.92 11.34
C ASP A 78 0.95 12.39 11.44
N GLU A 79 1.33 12.98 12.58
CA GLU A 79 2.69 13.41 12.88
C GLU A 79 3.64 12.20 13.05
N SER A 80 3.90 11.48 11.97
CA SER A 80 4.72 10.28 11.90
C SER A 80 5.94 10.51 11.00
N ASP A 81 6.84 9.52 10.97
CA ASP A 81 7.97 9.56 10.03
C ASP A 81 7.57 9.21 8.59
N SER A 82 6.35 8.71 8.43
CA SER A 82 5.76 8.31 7.15
C SER A 82 4.92 9.46 6.59
N VAL A 83 5.38 10.04 5.50
CA VAL A 83 4.77 11.20 4.82
C VAL A 83 3.52 10.81 4.03
N PHE A 84 3.41 9.55 3.60
CA PHE A 84 2.29 9.08 2.81
C PHE A 84 1.65 7.81 3.39
N PHE A 85 0.43 7.56 2.95
CA PHE A 85 -0.31 6.33 3.15
C PHE A 85 -0.69 5.75 1.80
N LEU A 86 -0.44 4.46 1.61
CA LEU A 86 -0.79 3.70 0.43
C LEU A 86 -1.95 2.76 0.74
N ALA A 87 -3.03 2.90 -0.02
CA ALA A 87 -4.18 2.02 0.03
C ALA A 87 -4.42 1.34 -1.32
N ILE A 88 -4.80 0.07 -1.28
CA ILE A 88 -5.20 -0.68 -2.47
C ILE A 88 -6.70 -0.49 -2.71
N PHE A 89 -7.06 -0.27 -3.97
CA PHE A 89 -8.44 -0.16 -4.41
C PHE A 89 -8.72 -1.18 -5.51
N GLY A 90 -9.91 -1.76 -5.48
CA GLY A 90 -10.47 -2.54 -6.58
C GLY A 90 -11.48 -1.69 -7.34
N GLU A 91 -11.39 -1.72 -8.66
CA GLU A 91 -12.24 -0.96 -9.56
C GLU A 91 -12.94 -1.88 -10.55
N ASN A 92 -14.24 -1.62 -10.75
CA ASN A 92 -15.00 -2.09 -11.90
C ASN A 92 -15.63 -0.86 -12.61
N ASP A 93 -16.40 -1.09 -13.68
CA ASP A 93 -16.98 0.00 -14.48
C ASP A 93 -17.97 0.90 -13.70
N SER A 94 -18.45 0.47 -12.54
CA SER A 94 -19.49 1.16 -11.78
C SER A 94 -19.02 1.71 -10.43
N GLN A 95 -17.99 1.12 -9.84
CA GLN A 95 -17.62 1.35 -8.45
C GLN A 95 -16.12 1.23 -8.23
N LYS A 96 -15.66 1.95 -7.20
CA LYS A 96 -14.29 1.91 -6.69
C LYS A 96 -14.32 1.67 -5.19
N ILE A 97 -13.70 0.59 -4.74
CA ILE A 97 -13.76 0.16 -3.35
C ILE A 97 -12.36 -0.01 -2.79
N LYS A 98 -12.15 0.47 -1.56
CA LYS A 98 -10.90 0.23 -0.83
C LYS A 98 -10.84 -1.24 -0.43
N ILE A 99 -9.77 -1.93 -0.81
CA ILE A 99 -9.54 -3.31 -0.40
C ILE A 99 -8.89 -3.29 0.97
N GLU A 100 -9.56 -3.86 1.96
CA GLU A 100 -9.02 -3.99 3.30
C GLU A 100 -8.05 -5.17 3.37
N ASN A 101 -6.91 -4.95 4.03
CA ASN A 101 -5.98 -6.02 4.38
C ASN A 101 -5.53 -6.91 3.20
N PRO A 102 -5.23 -6.34 2.01
CA PRO A 102 -4.92 -7.13 0.82
C PRO A 102 -3.66 -7.99 0.98
N LEU A 103 -2.74 -7.59 1.86
CA LEU A 103 -1.46 -8.28 2.07
C LEU A 103 -1.53 -9.36 3.16
N THR A 104 -2.40 -9.18 4.15
CA THR A 104 -2.56 -10.17 5.22
C THR A 104 -3.57 -11.25 4.83
N ARG A 105 -4.56 -10.90 4.01
CA ARG A 105 -5.50 -11.85 3.43
C ARG A 105 -4.84 -12.59 2.27
N LYS A 106 -4.60 -13.89 2.43
CA LYS A 106 -4.05 -14.78 1.38
C LYS A 106 -5.07 -15.14 0.27
N ILE A 107 -6.06 -14.28 0.02
CA ILE A 107 -7.10 -14.50 -0.98
C ILE A 107 -6.98 -13.49 -2.12
N ASP A 108 -7.26 -13.95 -3.33
CA ASP A 108 -7.16 -13.25 -4.61
C ASP A 108 -8.53 -12.79 -5.15
N TYR A 109 -9.47 -12.51 -4.24
CA TYR A 109 -10.81 -12.01 -4.52
C TYR A 109 -11.34 -11.14 -3.38
N SER A 110 -12.45 -10.45 -3.62
CA SER A 110 -13.24 -9.75 -2.60
C SER A 110 -14.73 -9.97 -2.81
N ILE A 111 -15.49 -9.96 -1.72
CA ILE A 111 -16.96 -9.91 -1.75
C ILE A 111 -17.38 -8.50 -1.34
N ILE A 112 -18.02 -7.78 -2.26
CA ILE A 112 -18.41 -6.38 -2.10
C ILE A 112 -19.89 -6.25 -2.44
N ASP A 113 -20.68 -5.66 -1.55
CA ASP A 113 -22.13 -5.51 -1.73
C ASP A 113 -22.81 -6.84 -2.13
N ARG A 114 -22.38 -7.94 -1.51
CA ARG A 114 -22.83 -9.33 -1.79
C ARG A 114 -22.50 -9.85 -3.20
N VAL A 115 -21.53 -9.24 -3.87
CA VAL A 115 -21.01 -9.73 -5.15
C VAL A 115 -19.57 -10.17 -4.97
N TRP A 116 -19.28 -11.41 -5.29
CA TRP A 116 -17.93 -11.96 -5.35
C TRP A 116 -17.24 -11.50 -6.63
N TYR A 117 -16.03 -10.96 -6.49
CA TYR A 117 -15.19 -10.53 -7.59
C TYR A 117 -13.78 -11.12 -7.48
N PRO A 118 -13.27 -11.79 -8.53
CA PRO A 118 -11.86 -12.14 -8.60
C PRO A 118 -11.02 -10.88 -8.83
N TYR A 119 -9.75 -10.89 -8.41
CA TYR A 119 -8.80 -9.87 -8.85
C TYR A 119 -8.24 -10.22 -10.23
N GLU A 120 -7.75 -9.23 -10.96
CA GLU A 120 -6.97 -9.49 -12.18
C GLU A 120 -5.72 -10.33 -11.85
N ARG A 121 -5.47 -11.34 -12.68
CA ARG A 121 -4.41 -12.32 -12.44
C ARG A 121 -3.04 -11.65 -12.32
N GLY A 122 -2.27 -12.01 -11.29
CA GLY A 122 -0.94 -11.44 -11.05
C GLY A 122 -0.95 -10.15 -10.24
N SER A 123 -2.12 -9.51 -10.04
CA SER A 123 -2.22 -8.24 -9.34
C SER A 123 -1.80 -8.35 -7.87
N LEU A 124 -2.25 -9.42 -7.19
CA LEU A 124 -1.94 -9.60 -5.78
C LEU A 124 -0.46 -9.92 -5.58
N GLU A 125 0.11 -10.78 -6.43
CA GLU A 125 1.53 -11.12 -6.42
C GLU A 125 2.40 -9.90 -6.66
N GLU A 126 1.98 -9.03 -7.58
CA GLU A 126 2.66 -7.77 -7.87
C GLU A 126 2.63 -6.82 -6.67
N ILE A 127 1.48 -6.66 -6.00
CA ILE A 127 1.38 -5.86 -4.77
C ILE A 127 2.33 -6.41 -3.70
N HIS A 128 2.33 -7.73 -3.46
CA HIS A 128 3.22 -8.35 -2.49
C HIS A 128 4.70 -8.14 -2.84
N ARG A 129 5.05 -8.26 -4.12
CA ARG A 129 6.41 -8.02 -4.63
C ARG A 129 6.83 -6.58 -4.35
N ILE A 130 6.01 -5.61 -4.71
CA ILE A 130 6.31 -4.19 -4.53
C ILE A 130 6.47 -3.84 -3.05
N PHE A 131 5.57 -4.31 -2.19
CA PHE A 131 5.68 -4.05 -0.76
C PHE A 131 6.96 -4.64 -0.18
N LYS A 132 7.28 -5.89 -0.54
CA LYS A 132 8.46 -6.59 -0.05
C LYS A 132 9.77 -5.98 -0.56
N GLU A 133 9.88 -5.71 -1.86
CA GLU A 133 11.09 -5.16 -2.50
C GLU A 133 11.42 -3.75 -2.01
N ASN A 134 10.40 -2.98 -1.59
CA ASN A 134 10.56 -1.60 -1.13
C ASN A 134 10.45 -1.45 0.40
N SER A 135 10.42 -2.56 1.14
CA SER A 135 10.28 -2.60 2.60
C SER A 135 9.10 -1.76 3.11
N ILE A 136 7.98 -1.79 2.37
CA ILE A 136 6.76 -1.07 2.73
C ILE A 136 6.02 -1.89 3.80
N PRO A 137 5.71 -1.33 4.97
CA PRO A 137 4.89 -1.99 6.00
C PRO A 137 3.53 -2.43 5.46
N GLU A 138 2.98 -3.50 6.02
CA GLU A 138 1.64 -3.98 5.65
C GLU A 138 0.53 -2.94 5.91
N GLY A 139 0.75 -2.02 6.85
CA GLY A 139 -0.12 -0.88 7.11
C GLY A 139 -0.19 0.13 5.96
N GLY A 140 0.76 0.07 5.02
CA GLY A 140 0.79 0.95 3.85
C GLY A 140 1.43 2.32 4.12
N GLU A 141 2.03 2.52 5.30
CA GLU A 141 2.76 3.75 5.60
C GLU A 141 4.02 3.87 4.72
N LEU A 142 4.23 5.04 4.12
CA LEU A 142 5.33 5.30 3.20
C LEU A 142 6.15 6.51 3.62
N THR A 143 7.46 6.34 3.64
CA THR A 143 8.44 7.44 3.67
C THR A 143 8.49 8.16 2.31
N LEU A 144 9.09 9.36 2.28
CA LEU A 144 9.26 10.10 1.03
C LEU A 144 10.22 9.37 0.06
N LYS A 145 11.26 8.74 0.59
CA LYS A 145 12.20 7.88 -0.14
C LYS A 145 11.49 6.73 -0.84
N GLN A 146 10.63 6.00 -0.12
CA GLN A 146 9.86 4.89 -0.70
C GLN A 146 8.93 5.38 -1.80
N TYR A 147 8.24 6.50 -1.59
CA TYR A 147 7.41 7.12 -2.62
C TYR A 147 8.22 7.44 -3.90
N PHE A 148 9.43 8.00 -3.76
CA PHE A 148 10.28 8.25 -4.92
C PHE A 148 10.75 6.98 -5.62
N ILE A 149 11.04 5.91 -4.88
CA ILE A 149 11.41 4.62 -5.47
C ILE A 149 10.24 4.05 -6.29
N LEU A 150 9.02 4.07 -5.75
CA LEU A 150 7.81 3.64 -6.46
C LEU A 150 7.56 4.46 -7.73
N ARG A 151 7.78 5.78 -7.67
CA ARG A 151 7.63 6.66 -8.84
C ARG A 151 8.69 6.40 -9.92
N LYS A 152 9.90 6.01 -9.51
CA LYS A 152 11.00 5.70 -10.44
C LYS A 152 10.82 4.33 -11.10
N ASN A 153 10.22 3.39 -10.38
CA ASN A 153 9.99 2.02 -10.82
C ASN A 153 8.48 1.71 -10.83
N PRO A 154 7.70 2.29 -11.77
CA PRO A 154 6.27 2.02 -11.84
C PRO A 154 6.00 0.55 -12.18
N SER A 155 4.86 0.04 -11.71
CA SER A 155 4.36 -1.27 -12.11
C SER A 155 3.53 -1.17 -13.38
N ASP A 156 3.69 -2.15 -14.27
CA ASP A 156 2.86 -2.29 -15.47
C ASP A 156 1.48 -2.89 -15.17
N ILE A 157 1.31 -3.51 -13.98
CA ILE A 157 0.07 -4.20 -13.58
C ILE A 157 -0.71 -3.31 -12.60
N ILE A 158 -0.03 -2.73 -11.62
CA ILE A 158 -0.67 -1.93 -10.56
C ILE A 158 -0.35 -0.45 -10.73
N PRO A 159 -1.29 0.38 -11.20
CA PRO A 159 -1.06 1.81 -11.29
C PRO A 159 -0.95 2.44 -9.89
N PHE A 160 0.08 3.26 -9.68
CA PHE A 160 0.28 4.07 -8.48
C PHE A 160 -0.16 5.51 -8.73
N LEU A 161 -1.11 6.00 -7.94
CA LEU A 161 -1.74 7.31 -8.15
C LEU A 161 -1.69 8.14 -6.87
N LEU A 162 -0.87 9.20 -6.87
CA LEU A 162 -0.94 10.22 -5.84
C LEU A 162 -2.28 10.96 -5.95
N GLN A 163 -3.06 10.98 -4.87
CA GLN A 163 -4.37 11.61 -4.81
C GLN A 163 -4.28 13.09 -4.43
N ASP A 164 -3.25 13.46 -3.67
CA ASP A 164 -3.06 14.81 -3.14
C ASP A 164 -2.11 15.65 -4.00
N ASP A 165 -2.18 16.96 -3.82
CA ASP A 165 -1.13 17.86 -4.29
C ASP A 165 0.14 17.63 -3.44
N ILE A 166 1.20 17.14 -4.09
CA ILE A 166 2.51 16.88 -3.47
C ILE A 166 3.06 18.10 -2.72
N ASN A 167 2.69 19.32 -3.15
CA ASN A 167 3.15 20.53 -2.50
C ASN A 167 2.65 20.63 -1.06
N LYS A 168 1.58 19.94 -0.67
CA LYS A 168 1.03 19.94 0.69
C LYS A 168 1.87 19.16 1.70
N ILE A 169 2.96 18.50 1.31
CA ILE A 169 3.84 17.79 2.25
C ILE A 169 4.37 18.72 3.35
N HIS A 170 4.63 19.99 3.03
CA HIS A 170 5.14 20.96 4.02
C HIS A 170 4.24 21.07 5.26
N SER A 171 2.92 20.89 5.11
CA SER A 171 1.97 21.02 6.23
C SER A 171 1.96 19.81 7.16
N VAL A 172 2.58 18.70 6.77
CA VAL A 172 2.66 17.47 7.58
C VAL A 172 4.09 17.18 8.06
N LEU A 173 5.05 18.05 7.75
CA LEU A 173 6.40 17.93 8.26
C LEU A 173 6.41 18.19 9.76
N LYS A 174 7.12 17.33 10.50
CA LYS A 174 7.30 17.50 11.94
C LYS A 174 7.96 18.84 12.25
N PRO A 175 7.51 19.56 13.28
CA PRO A 175 8.23 20.70 13.81
C PRO A 175 9.65 20.28 14.19
N VAL A 176 10.64 21.08 13.79
CA VAL A 176 12.05 20.87 14.16
C VAL A 176 12.52 22.08 14.93
N GLN A 177 13.10 21.86 16.11
CA GLN A 177 13.71 22.95 16.86
C GLN A 177 15.05 23.31 16.23
N THR A 178 15.36 24.60 16.18
CA THR A 178 16.69 25.05 15.77
C THR A 178 17.75 24.55 16.78
N PRO A 179 18.94 24.14 16.32
CA PRO A 179 20.02 23.66 17.18
C PRO A 179 20.39 24.67 18.27
N SER A 180 20.78 24.19 19.44
CA SER A 180 21.19 25.04 20.57
C SER A 180 22.42 25.92 20.26
N SER A 181 23.30 25.42 19.39
CA SER A 181 24.50 26.08 18.89
C SER A 181 24.24 27.11 17.79
N PHE A 182 23.02 27.15 17.24
CA PHE A 182 22.65 28.10 16.19
C PHE A 182 22.41 29.50 16.77
N VAL A 183 23.21 30.47 16.31
CA VAL A 183 23.06 31.88 16.70
C VAL A 183 22.35 32.63 15.58
N GLY A 184 21.04 32.80 15.73
CA GLY A 184 20.20 33.49 14.76
C GLY A 184 18.72 33.17 14.95
N GLN A 185 17.86 33.76 14.13
CA GLN A 185 16.45 33.40 14.04
C GLN A 185 16.09 33.18 12.58
N LEU A 186 15.43 32.07 12.28
CA LEU A 186 14.90 31.79 10.96
C LEU A 186 13.60 32.58 10.76
N TYR A 187 13.41 33.13 9.57
CA TYR A 187 12.08 33.57 9.15
C TYR A 187 11.14 32.36 8.99
N PRO A 188 9.81 32.51 9.09
CA PRO A 188 8.87 31.40 8.96
C PRO A 188 9.07 30.53 7.71
N TYR A 189 9.32 31.16 6.55
CA TYR A 189 9.58 30.42 5.31
C TYR A 189 10.94 29.69 5.31
N GLN A 190 11.93 30.17 6.07
CA GLN A 190 13.23 29.51 6.22
C GLN A 190 13.13 28.33 7.18
N ASP A 191 12.27 28.42 8.19
CA ASP A 191 11.94 27.32 9.08
C ASP A 191 11.31 26.16 8.30
N ASP A 192 10.39 26.45 7.36
CA ASP A 192 9.83 25.41 6.48
C ASP A 192 10.88 24.77 5.56
N GLY A 193 11.78 25.59 4.99
CA GLY A 193 12.94 25.08 4.25
C GLY A 193 13.86 24.21 5.10
N PHE A 194 14.09 24.59 6.36
CA PHE A 194 14.87 23.81 7.31
C PHE A 194 14.20 22.48 7.67
N LYS A 195 12.88 22.45 7.95
CA LYS A 195 12.11 21.21 8.17
C LYS A 195 12.21 20.28 6.97
N TRP A 196 12.09 20.81 5.76
CA TRP A 196 12.26 20.04 4.53
C TRP A 196 13.67 19.43 4.44
N LEU A 197 14.71 20.24 4.62
CA LEU A 197 16.10 19.77 4.61
C LEU A 197 16.36 18.69 5.68
N MET A 198 15.77 18.83 6.86
CA MET A 198 15.87 17.85 7.94
C MET A 198 15.25 16.51 7.58
N MET A 199 14.06 16.51 6.97
CA MET A 199 13.42 15.28 6.46
C MET A 199 14.28 14.62 5.38
N ILE A 200 14.73 15.40 4.39
CA ILE A 200 15.60 14.92 3.31
C ILE A 200 16.88 14.27 3.87
N ASN A 201 17.52 14.93 4.85
CA ASN A 201 18.72 14.45 5.52
C ASN A 201 18.46 13.17 6.33
N ARG A 202 17.33 13.06 7.04
CA ARG A 202 16.96 11.85 7.79
C ARG A 202 16.71 10.66 6.89
N GLU A 203 16.08 10.88 5.73
CA GLU A 203 15.78 9.83 4.77
C GLU A 203 16.96 9.49 3.84
N GLU A 204 18.10 10.17 4.00
CA GLU A 204 19.31 9.98 3.22
C GLU A 204 19.07 10.12 1.71
N ILE A 205 18.25 11.10 1.33
CA ILE A 205 18.00 11.45 -0.07
C ILE A 205 18.65 12.80 -0.40
N GLY A 206 19.04 12.99 -1.65
CA GLY A 206 19.53 14.28 -2.12
C GLY A 206 18.37 15.22 -2.45
N CYS A 207 18.59 16.52 -2.37
CA CYS A 207 17.63 17.52 -2.85
C CYS A 207 18.32 18.69 -3.53
N ILE A 208 17.52 19.48 -4.25
CA ILE A 208 17.93 20.78 -4.78
C ILE A 208 17.12 21.84 -4.03
N LEU A 209 17.80 22.71 -3.29
CA LEU A 209 17.17 23.86 -2.63
C LEU A 209 17.19 25.05 -3.59
N ALA A 210 16.10 25.21 -4.36
CA ALA A 210 15.98 26.15 -5.47
C ALA A 210 15.11 27.38 -5.17
N ASP A 211 15.08 27.85 -3.92
CA ASP A 211 14.38 29.09 -3.54
C ASP A 211 14.91 30.30 -4.32
N GLU A 212 14.13 31.38 -4.38
CA GLU A 212 14.58 32.64 -5.00
C GLU A 212 15.89 33.17 -4.37
N MET A 213 16.65 33.92 -5.18
CA MET A 213 17.88 34.56 -4.72
C MET A 213 17.56 35.60 -3.64
N GLY A 214 18.42 35.71 -2.63
CA GLY A 214 18.23 36.67 -1.54
C GLY A 214 17.35 36.18 -0.38
N LEU A 215 16.63 35.05 -0.51
CA LEU A 215 15.81 34.48 0.58
C LEU A 215 16.60 33.85 1.73
N GLY A 216 17.94 33.78 1.60
CA GLY A 216 18.81 33.33 2.69
C GLY A 216 18.95 31.81 2.82
N LYS A 217 19.03 31.06 1.72
CA LYS A 217 19.25 29.60 1.73
C LYS A 217 20.45 29.15 2.58
N THR A 218 21.51 29.96 2.62
CA THR A 218 22.73 29.66 3.41
C THR A 218 22.42 29.48 4.90
N ILE A 219 21.51 30.28 5.48
CA ILE A 219 21.18 30.17 6.91
C ILE A 219 20.45 28.86 7.23
N GLN A 220 19.62 28.37 6.30
CA GLN A 220 18.94 27.07 6.42
C GLN A 220 19.95 25.91 6.40
N VAL A 221 20.94 25.98 5.51
CA VAL A 221 22.02 24.98 5.43
C VAL A 221 22.93 25.00 6.67
N ILE A 222 23.26 26.19 7.19
CA ILE A 222 24.01 26.32 8.45
C ILE A 222 23.22 25.67 9.60
N CYS A 223 21.91 25.90 9.67
CA CYS A 223 21.04 25.28 10.68
C CYS A 223 21.05 23.74 10.57
N LEU A 224 20.98 23.19 9.35
CA LEU A 224 21.13 21.75 9.11
C LEU A 224 22.48 21.20 9.58
N ILE A 225 23.58 21.89 9.27
CA ILE A 225 24.93 21.46 9.67
C ILE A 225 25.07 21.52 11.19
N ALA A 226 24.60 22.58 11.84
CA ALA A 226 24.60 22.71 13.30
C ALA A 226 23.82 21.56 13.96
N ASN A 227 22.64 21.21 13.41
CA ASN A 227 21.86 20.06 13.90
C ASN A 227 22.65 18.76 13.78
N ASN A 228 23.27 18.54 12.64
CA ASN A 228 24.08 17.34 12.39
C ASN A 228 25.29 17.24 13.34
N ILE A 229 25.91 18.37 13.72
CA ILE A 229 27.00 18.40 14.71
C ILE A 229 26.48 17.99 16.10
N GLU A 230 25.33 18.52 16.54
CA GLU A 230 24.73 18.15 17.84
C GLU A 230 24.36 16.67 17.89
N GLU A 231 23.92 16.09 16.77
CA GLU A 231 23.65 14.65 16.62
C GLU A 231 24.91 13.79 16.42
N ASN A 232 26.12 14.37 16.52
CA ASN A 232 27.41 13.70 16.29
C ASN A 232 27.51 12.98 14.93
N LYS A 233 26.96 13.58 13.87
CA LYS A 233 27.03 13.05 12.50
C LYS A 233 28.37 13.35 11.82
N ARG A 234 28.49 12.86 10.58
CA ARG A 234 29.67 12.93 9.72
C ARG A 234 30.12 14.37 9.42
N PRO A 235 31.41 14.59 9.07
CA PRO A 235 31.91 15.91 8.68
C PRO A 235 31.15 16.46 7.46
N SER A 236 30.94 17.77 7.45
CA SER A 236 30.29 18.50 6.34
C SER A 236 31.33 19.20 5.47
N LEU A 237 31.12 19.20 4.15
CA LEU A 237 31.90 19.95 3.17
C LEU A 237 30.96 20.92 2.44
N VAL A 238 31.34 22.19 2.38
CA VAL A 238 30.66 23.24 1.62
C VAL A 238 31.65 23.79 0.60
N VAL A 239 31.21 23.91 -0.66
CA VAL A 239 32.02 24.38 -1.79
C VAL A 239 31.38 25.62 -2.37
#